data_AF-A0A097KVK4-F1
#
_entry.id   AF-A0A097KVK4-F1
#
_cell.length_a   1.000
_cell.length_b   1.000
_cell.length_c   1.000
_cell.angle_alpha   90.00
_cell.angle_beta   90.00
_cell.angle_gamma   90.00
#
_symmetry.space_group_name_H-M   'P 1'
#
loop_
_entity.id
_entity.type
_entity.pdbx_description
1 polymer ?
#
loop_
_entity_poly.entity_id
_entity_poly.type
_entity_poly.pdbx_seq_one_letter_code
_entity_poly.pdbx_strand_id
1 'polypeptide(L)'
;SMEGYPFNPCLTETQYKEMESKVSSTLSSLEGELKGTYFPLTGMTKDVQQKLIDDHFLFKEGDRFLQAANACRYWPNGRGIYHNDNKTFLVWCNEEDHLRIISMQMGGDLGQVYRRLVSAVNEIEKRVPFSHHDRLGFLTFCPTNLGTTVRASVHIKLPKLAANREKLEEVAGKYSLQVRGTRGEHTEAEGGVYDISNKRRMGLTEFQAV
;
A
#
# COMPACT_ATOMS: atom_id res chain seq x y z
N SER A 1 -1.11 -0.84 11.55
CA SER A 1 -0.01 -1.72 12.04
C SER A 1 -0.50 -2.78 12.99
N MET A 2 0.22 -3.91 13.11
CA MET A 2 -0.13 -5.02 14.01
C MET A 2 0.11 -4.67 15.49
N GLU A 3 -0.86 -4.95 16.36
CA GLU A 3 -0.71 -4.77 17.81
C GLU A 3 0.41 -5.66 18.37
N GLY A 4 1.15 -5.14 19.35
CA GLY A 4 2.28 -5.84 20.00
C GLY A 4 3.62 -5.73 19.26
N TYR A 5 3.64 -5.19 18.04
CA TYR A 5 4.87 -4.96 17.28
C TYR A 5 5.12 -3.45 17.11
N PRO A 6 6.34 -2.94 17.39
CA PRO A 6 6.68 -1.55 17.11
C PRO A 6 6.94 -1.35 15.61
N PHE A 7 7.08 -0.10 15.16
CA PHE A 7 7.44 0.19 13.77
C PHE A 7 8.87 -0.24 13.41
N ASN A 8 9.16 -0.27 12.10
CA ASN A 8 10.39 -0.79 11.51
C ASN A 8 11.73 -0.43 12.21
N PRO A 9 11.96 0.82 12.69
CA PRO A 9 13.23 1.18 13.34
C PRO A 9 13.47 0.47 14.68
N CYS A 10 12.44 -0.13 15.26
CA CYS A 10 12.49 -0.84 16.54
C CYS A 10 12.30 -2.36 16.39
N LEU A 11 11.94 -2.86 15.19
CA LEU A 11 11.80 -4.28 14.94
C LEU A 11 13.15 -5.01 14.95
N THR A 12 13.17 -6.22 15.49
CA THR A 12 14.27 -7.18 15.34
C THR A 12 14.04 -8.09 14.14
N GLU A 13 15.08 -8.76 13.66
CA GLU A 13 14.94 -9.74 12.57
C GLU A 13 13.94 -10.86 12.90
N THR A 14 13.92 -11.33 14.14
CA THR A 14 12.97 -12.34 14.61
C THR A 14 11.54 -11.82 14.51
N GLN A 15 11.28 -10.58 14.94
CA GLN A 15 9.95 -9.98 14.86
C GLN A 15 9.47 -9.85 13.41
N TYR A 16 10.34 -9.49 12.46
CA TYR A 16 9.98 -9.49 11.03
C TYR A 16 9.48 -10.88 10.56
N LYS A 17 10.16 -11.96 10.96
CA LYS A 17 9.78 -13.34 10.60
C LYS A 17 8.49 -13.78 11.31
N GLU A 18 8.31 -13.43 12.57
CA GLU A 18 7.07 -13.71 13.31
C GLU A 18 5.87 -13.02 12.67
N MET A 19 6.01 -11.74 12.33
CA MET A 19 4.96 -10.97 11.67
C MET A 19 4.62 -11.55 10.30
N GLU A 20 5.63 -11.88 9.49
CA GLU A 20 5.44 -12.58 8.20
C GLU A 20 4.68 -13.89 8.37
N SER A 21 5.05 -14.72 9.35
CA SER A 21 4.38 -16.01 9.60
C SER A 21 2.91 -15.82 9.99
N LYS A 22 2.62 -14.85 10.87
CA LYS A 22 1.25 -14.53 11.30
C LYS A 22 0.40 -13.97 10.15
N VAL A 23 0.97 -13.07 9.35
CA VAL A 23 0.29 -12.46 8.19
C VAL A 23 0.05 -13.52 7.11
N SER A 24 1.07 -14.26 6.67
CA SER A 24 0.93 -15.29 5.63
C SER A 24 -0.06 -16.39 6.02
N SER A 25 -0.05 -16.84 7.28
CA SER A 25 -1.02 -17.82 7.80
C SER A 25 -2.45 -17.28 7.87
N THR A 26 -2.60 -15.97 8.11
CA THR A 26 -3.92 -15.32 8.06
C THR A 26 -4.43 -15.25 6.61
N LEU A 27 -3.58 -14.79 5.69
CA LEU A 27 -3.96 -14.57 4.30
C LEU A 27 -4.20 -15.87 3.53
N SER A 28 -3.59 -16.98 3.93
CA SER A 28 -3.85 -18.30 3.34
C SER A 28 -5.26 -18.83 3.65
N SER A 29 -5.95 -18.26 4.65
CA SER A 29 -7.33 -18.61 4.99
C SER A 29 -8.39 -17.80 4.26
N LEU A 30 -7.99 -16.83 3.41
CA LEU A 30 -8.93 -16.05 2.62
C LEU A 30 -9.55 -16.92 1.51
N GLU A 31 -10.84 -16.70 1.27
CA GLU A 31 -11.66 -17.48 0.35
C GLU A 31 -12.26 -16.60 -0.77
N GLY A 32 -12.96 -17.24 -1.72
CA GLY A 32 -13.66 -16.54 -2.79
C GLY A 32 -12.73 -15.68 -3.64
N GLU A 33 -13.15 -14.44 -3.93
CA GLU A 33 -12.37 -13.46 -4.71
C GLU A 33 -11.04 -13.08 -4.06
N LEU A 34 -10.93 -13.21 -2.72
CA LEU A 34 -9.74 -12.83 -1.96
C LEU A 34 -8.69 -13.94 -1.88
N LYS A 35 -9.05 -15.19 -2.23
CA LYS A 35 -8.15 -16.34 -2.20
C LYS A 35 -6.94 -16.10 -3.09
N GLY A 36 -5.76 -16.42 -2.57
CA GLY A 36 -4.49 -16.13 -3.22
C GLY A 36 -3.32 -16.86 -2.57
N THR A 37 -2.12 -16.46 -2.97
CA THR A 37 -0.87 -17.06 -2.52
C THR A 37 0.05 -15.99 -1.94
N TYR A 38 0.75 -16.34 -0.86
CA TYR A 38 1.81 -15.51 -0.30
C TYR A 38 3.16 -15.86 -0.92
N PHE A 39 3.88 -14.86 -1.40
CA PHE A 39 5.20 -14.98 -2.00
C PHE A 39 6.21 -14.22 -1.14
N PRO A 40 7.05 -14.92 -0.36
CA PRO A 40 8.12 -14.27 0.38
C PRO A 40 9.12 -13.65 -0.59
N LEU A 41 9.69 -12.49 -0.24
CA LEU A 41 10.79 -11.91 -1.01
C LEU A 41 12.07 -12.74 -0.83
N THR A 42 12.26 -13.36 0.34
CA THR A 42 13.36 -14.32 0.55
C THR A 42 13.19 -15.50 -0.39
N GLY A 43 14.15 -15.68 -1.30
CA GLY A 43 14.13 -16.74 -2.32
C GLY A 43 13.40 -16.37 -3.62
N MET A 44 12.77 -15.18 -3.72
CA MET A 44 12.21 -14.68 -4.97
C MET A 44 13.34 -14.34 -5.95
N THR A 45 13.22 -14.80 -7.21
CA THR A 45 14.20 -14.46 -8.24
C THR A 45 14.08 -12.98 -8.62
N LYS A 46 15.20 -12.37 -9.03
CA LYS A 46 15.22 -10.94 -9.39
C LYS A 46 14.32 -10.62 -10.58
N ASP A 47 14.19 -11.54 -11.56
CA ASP A 47 13.28 -11.35 -12.69
C ASP A 47 11.81 -11.31 -12.27
N VAL A 48 11.41 -12.19 -11.35
CA VAL A 48 10.03 -12.19 -10.81
C VAL A 48 9.78 -10.93 -9.99
N GLN A 49 10.72 -10.56 -9.11
CA GLN A 49 10.63 -9.35 -8.30
C GLN A 49 10.51 -8.10 -9.18
N GLN A 50 11.36 -7.97 -10.20
CA GLN A 50 11.35 -6.83 -11.12
C GLN A 50 10.06 -6.76 -11.92
N LYS A 51 9.57 -7.89 -12.43
CA LYS A 51 8.29 -7.94 -13.14
C LYS A 51 7.11 -7.48 -12.27
N LEU A 52 7.07 -7.90 -11.00
CA LEU A 52 6.02 -7.45 -10.08
C LEU A 52 6.10 -5.94 -9.79
N ILE A 53 7.31 -5.37 -9.74
CA ILE A 53 7.51 -3.92 -9.58
C ILE A 53 7.04 -3.18 -10.84
N ASP A 54 7.43 -3.66 -12.02
CA ASP A 54 7.07 -3.04 -13.31
C ASP A 54 5.57 -3.12 -13.59
N ASP A 55 4.90 -4.19 -13.16
CA ASP A 55 3.44 -4.34 -13.24
C ASP A 55 2.68 -3.52 -12.16
N HIS A 56 3.38 -2.71 -11.35
CA HIS A 56 2.83 -1.91 -10.23
C HIS A 56 2.22 -2.73 -9.08
N PHE A 57 2.60 -3.99 -8.93
CA PHE A 57 2.08 -4.88 -7.89
C PHE A 57 2.95 -4.96 -6.63
N LEU A 58 4.27 -4.83 -6.75
CA LEU A 58 5.21 -4.92 -5.63
C LEU A 58 5.88 -3.58 -5.34
N PHE A 59 6.17 -3.33 -4.06
CA PHE A 59 6.96 -2.18 -3.63
C PHE A 59 8.39 -2.21 -4.20
N LYS A 60 8.95 -1.03 -4.44
CA LYS A 60 10.34 -0.90 -4.88
C LYS A 60 11.31 -1.26 -3.74
N GLU A 61 12.42 -1.89 -4.10
CA GLU A 61 13.53 -2.12 -3.17
C GLU A 61 14.41 -0.87 -3.06
N GLY A 62 14.89 -0.55 -1.86
CA GLY A 62 15.91 0.48 -1.65
C GLY A 62 15.43 1.93 -1.68
N ASP A 63 14.23 2.22 -1.14
CA ASP A 63 13.82 3.62 -0.96
C ASP A 63 14.75 4.35 0.02
N ARG A 64 15.39 5.44 -0.45
CA ARG A 64 16.37 6.20 0.33
C ARG A 64 15.81 6.81 1.62
N PHE A 65 14.53 7.17 1.65
CA PHE A 65 13.89 7.77 2.83
C PHE A 65 13.63 6.70 3.89
N LEU A 66 13.14 5.53 3.47
CA LEU A 66 12.97 4.38 4.37
C LEU A 66 14.31 3.87 4.91
N GLN A 67 15.34 3.82 4.07
CA GLN A 67 16.70 3.44 4.49
C GLN A 67 17.25 4.41 5.54
N ALA A 68 17.17 5.73 5.30
CA ALA A 68 17.64 6.74 6.24
C ALA A 68 16.88 6.70 7.58
N ALA A 69 15.62 6.26 7.58
CA ALA A 69 14.82 6.08 8.77
C ALA A 69 15.08 4.75 9.52
N ASN A 70 16.07 3.94 9.11
CA ASN A 70 16.31 2.58 9.61
C ASN A 70 15.11 1.62 9.42
N ALA A 71 14.25 1.88 8.44
CA ALA A 71 13.05 1.09 8.19
C ALA A 71 13.28 -0.15 7.33
N CYS A 72 14.46 -0.29 6.70
CA CYS A 72 14.79 -1.41 5.81
C CYS A 72 15.79 -2.41 6.40
N ARG A 73 15.98 -2.44 7.73
CA ARG A 73 16.92 -3.38 8.37
C ARG A 73 16.53 -4.84 8.09
N TYR A 74 17.54 -5.70 7.98
CA TYR A 74 17.42 -7.15 7.73
C TYR A 74 16.76 -7.54 6.40
N TRP A 75 16.73 -6.64 5.41
CA TRP A 75 16.14 -6.93 4.10
C TRP A 75 16.79 -8.16 3.41
N PRO A 76 16.02 -9.06 2.77
CA PRO A 76 14.55 -9.07 2.60
C PRO A 76 13.80 -9.89 3.67
N ASN A 77 14.41 -10.23 4.80
CA ASN A 77 13.82 -11.15 5.78
C ASN A 77 12.50 -10.61 6.34
N GLY A 78 11.47 -11.46 6.35
CA GLY A 78 10.12 -11.11 6.78
C GLY A 78 9.31 -10.29 5.79
N ARG A 79 9.81 -10.01 4.58
CA ARG A 79 9.07 -9.23 3.56
C ARG A 79 8.43 -10.17 2.56
N GLY A 80 7.25 -9.80 2.10
CA GLY A 80 6.54 -10.57 1.09
C GLY A 80 5.38 -9.82 0.48
N ILE A 81 4.79 -10.47 -0.51
CA ILE A 81 3.57 -10.03 -1.15
C ILE A 81 2.59 -11.18 -1.21
N TYR A 82 1.36 -10.94 -0.80
CA TYR A 82 0.22 -11.78 -1.12
C TYR A 82 -0.52 -11.19 -2.30
N HIS A 83 -1.05 -12.04 -3.18
CA HIS A 83 -2.07 -11.60 -4.12
C HIS A 83 -3.00 -12.75 -4.54
N ASN A 84 -4.22 -12.41 -4.93
CA ASN A 84 -5.11 -13.34 -5.62
C ASN A 84 -4.62 -13.60 -7.07
N ASP A 85 -5.18 -14.63 -7.71
CA ASP A 85 -4.75 -15.05 -9.06
C ASP A 85 -4.94 -13.93 -10.10
N ASN A 86 -5.99 -13.12 -9.93
CA ASN A 86 -6.33 -12.00 -10.81
C ASN A 86 -5.50 -10.74 -10.54
N LYS A 87 -4.67 -10.73 -9.48
CA LYS A 87 -3.91 -9.57 -8.99
C LYS A 87 -4.77 -8.31 -8.80
N THR A 88 -6.02 -8.51 -8.41
CA THR A 88 -6.98 -7.43 -8.09
C THR A 88 -7.05 -7.15 -6.59
N PHE A 89 -6.51 -8.06 -5.78
CA PHE A 89 -6.32 -7.91 -4.35
C PHE A 89 -4.90 -8.34 -3.98
N LEU A 90 -4.18 -7.48 -3.26
CA LEU A 90 -2.80 -7.71 -2.85
C LEU A 90 -2.59 -7.26 -1.39
N VAL A 91 -1.62 -7.86 -0.72
CA VAL A 91 -1.15 -7.39 0.59
C VAL A 91 0.36 -7.36 0.60
N TRP A 92 0.94 -6.20 0.87
CA TRP A 92 2.38 -6.09 1.14
C TRP A 92 2.63 -6.35 2.61
N CYS A 93 3.64 -7.15 2.92
CA CYS A 93 4.06 -7.44 4.29
C CYS A 93 5.44 -6.84 4.57
N ASN A 94 5.52 -6.06 5.66
CA ASN A 94 6.76 -5.51 6.23
C ASN A 94 7.59 -4.58 5.31
N GLU A 95 6.93 -3.73 4.53
CA GLU A 95 7.61 -2.65 3.80
C GLU A 95 7.67 -1.36 4.65
N GLU A 96 6.97 -0.28 4.30
CA GLU A 96 6.91 0.95 5.11
C GLU A 96 6.07 0.73 6.39
N ASP A 97 4.95 0.03 6.24
CA ASP A 97 4.06 -0.40 7.30
C ASP A 97 4.04 -1.93 7.38
N HIS A 98 3.51 -2.47 8.48
CA HIS A 98 3.46 -3.93 8.70
C HIS A 98 2.62 -4.61 7.60
N LEU A 99 1.50 -3.99 7.22
CA LEU A 99 0.65 -4.42 6.13
C LEU A 99 0.24 -3.23 5.28
N ARG A 100 0.25 -3.40 3.96
CA ARG A 100 -0.47 -2.55 3.02
C ARG A 100 -1.50 -3.38 2.28
N ILE A 101 -2.78 -3.14 2.52
CA ILE A 101 -3.89 -3.89 1.94
C ILE A 101 -4.38 -3.14 0.70
N ILE A 102 -4.35 -3.79 -0.46
CA ILE A 102 -4.49 -3.13 -1.77
C ILE A 102 -5.60 -3.82 -2.56
N SER A 103 -6.48 -3.02 -3.13
CA SER A 103 -7.45 -3.45 -4.15
C SER A 103 -7.29 -2.57 -5.38
N MET A 104 -7.20 -3.19 -6.55
CA MET A 104 -6.98 -2.46 -7.81
C MET A 104 -7.52 -3.26 -9.00
N GLN A 105 -7.72 -2.59 -10.14
CA GLN A 105 -8.05 -3.21 -11.42
C GLN A 105 -7.87 -2.20 -12.55
N MET A 106 -7.93 -2.68 -13.79
CA MET A 106 -8.07 -1.82 -14.96
C MET A 106 -9.47 -1.19 -15.03
N GLY A 107 -9.56 0.00 -15.62
CA GLY A 107 -10.81 0.77 -15.71
C GLY A 107 -11.02 1.68 -14.49
N GLY A 108 -12.26 2.17 -14.32
CA GLY A 108 -12.61 3.20 -13.33
C GLY A 108 -13.73 2.81 -12.37
N ASP A 109 -14.02 1.52 -12.18
CA ASP A 109 -15.05 1.07 -11.25
C ASP A 109 -14.55 1.12 -9.80
N LEU A 110 -14.52 2.34 -9.25
CA LEU A 110 -14.15 2.59 -7.86
C LEU A 110 -15.05 1.85 -6.86
N GLY A 111 -16.34 1.67 -7.20
CA GLY A 111 -17.29 0.98 -6.35
C GLY A 111 -16.91 -0.49 -6.15
N GLN A 112 -16.52 -1.20 -7.22
CA GLN A 112 -16.04 -2.57 -7.13
C GLN A 112 -14.72 -2.65 -6.36
N VAL A 113 -13.75 -1.79 -6.70
CA VAL A 113 -12.43 -1.73 -6.03
C VAL A 113 -12.58 -1.52 -4.53
N TYR A 114 -13.40 -0.56 -4.12
CA TYR A 114 -13.59 -0.20 -2.73
C TYR A 114 -14.36 -1.29 -1.95
N ARG A 115 -15.40 -1.90 -2.54
CA ARG A 115 -16.10 -3.04 -1.90
C ARG A 115 -15.15 -4.21 -1.63
N ARG A 116 -14.29 -4.55 -2.59
CA ARG A 116 -13.27 -5.61 -2.41
C ARG A 116 -12.29 -5.27 -1.30
N LEU A 117 -11.84 -4.02 -1.22
CA LEU A 117 -10.96 -3.54 -0.14
C LEU A 117 -11.62 -3.68 1.23
N VAL A 118 -12.86 -3.19 1.38
CA VAL A 118 -13.62 -3.25 2.64
C VAL A 118 -13.82 -4.70 3.09
N SER A 119 -14.22 -5.59 2.17
CA SER A 119 -14.36 -7.03 2.47
C SER A 119 -13.03 -7.62 2.97
N ALA A 120 -11.91 -7.30 2.31
CA ALA A 120 -10.62 -7.81 2.70
C ALA A 120 -10.14 -7.32 4.06
N VAL A 121 -10.27 -6.01 4.34
CA VAL A 121 -9.90 -5.43 5.65
C VAL A 121 -10.72 -6.09 6.76
N ASN A 122 -12.05 -6.18 6.59
CA ASN A 122 -12.93 -6.81 7.57
C ASN A 122 -12.59 -8.28 7.85
N GLU A 123 -12.18 -9.05 6.84
CA GLU A 123 -11.76 -10.45 7.06
C GLU A 123 -10.39 -10.56 7.74
N ILE A 124 -9.43 -9.71 7.38
CA ILE A 124 -8.09 -9.72 7.97
C ILE A 124 -8.12 -9.28 9.44
N GLU A 125 -8.90 -8.25 9.75
CA GLU A 125 -9.02 -7.70 11.11
C GLU A 125 -9.54 -8.71 12.15
N LYS A 126 -10.31 -9.71 11.71
CA LYS A 126 -10.77 -10.80 12.60
C LYS A 126 -9.63 -11.63 13.19
N ARG A 127 -8.46 -11.65 12.55
CA ARG A 127 -7.32 -12.51 12.89
C ARG A 127 -6.05 -11.72 13.21
N VAL A 128 -5.93 -10.51 12.68
CA VAL A 128 -4.80 -9.61 12.93
C VAL A 128 -5.31 -8.38 13.67
N PRO A 129 -5.12 -8.30 15.01
CA PRO A 129 -5.47 -7.09 15.73
C PRO A 129 -4.57 -5.94 15.28
N PHE A 130 -5.19 -4.85 14.84
CA PHE A 130 -4.48 -3.64 14.42
C PHE A 130 -4.47 -2.57 15.52
N SER A 131 -3.34 -1.88 15.62
CA SER A 131 -3.14 -0.76 16.54
C SER A 131 -3.99 0.44 16.11
N HIS A 132 -4.92 0.84 16.97
CA HIS A 132 -5.77 2.01 16.82
C HIS A 132 -5.63 2.94 18.04
N HIS A 133 -5.76 4.24 17.82
CA HIS A 133 -5.70 5.25 18.88
C HIS A 133 -6.85 6.25 18.71
N ASP A 134 -7.56 6.57 19.79
CA ASP A 134 -8.79 7.39 19.79
C ASP A 134 -8.65 8.72 19.02
N ARG A 135 -7.50 9.39 19.18
CA ARG A 135 -7.21 10.64 18.45
C ARG A 135 -6.67 10.45 17.03
N LEU A 136 -5.88 9.40 16.79
CA LEU A 136 -5.04 9.29 15.59
C LEU A 136 -5.59 8.30 14.57
N GLY A 137 -6.64 7.54 14.91
CA GLY A 137 -7.12 6.45 14.10
C GLY A 137 -6.16 5.28 14.09
N PHE A 138 -6.08 4.57 12.97
CA PHE A 138 -5.11 3.50 12.79
C PHE A 138 -3.67 4.05 12.75
N LEU A 139 -2.79 3.39 13.49
CA LEU A 139 -1.40 3.80 13.60
C LEU A 139 -0.56 3.24 12.44
N THR A 140 0.24 4.12 11.86
CA THR A 140 1.14 3.87 10.73
C THR A 140 2.52 4.47 11.02
N PHE A 141 3.55 3.99 10.32
CA PHE A 141 4.92 4.44 10.49
C PHE A 141 5.10 5.92 10.12
N CYS A 142 4.54 6.34 8.98
CA CYS A 142 4.58 7.72 8.55
C CYS A 142 3.32 8.48 9.02
N PRO A 143 3.46 9.71 9.59
CA PRO A 143 2.31 10.48 10.06
C PRO A 143 1.32 10.87 8.96
N THR A 144 1.74 10.88 7.68
CA THR A 144 0.86 11.16 6.55
C THR A 144 -0.16 10.04 6.30
N ASN A 145 0.08 8.85 6.85
CA ASN A 145 -0.77 7.68 6.69
C ASN A 145 -1.71 7.43 7.88
N LEU A 146 -1.69 8.27 8.93
CA LEU A 146 -2.59 8.13 10.08
C LEU A 146 -4.07 8.34 9.72
N GLY A 147 -4.96 7.92 10.60
CA GLY A 147 -6.41 8.07 10.46
C GLY A 147 -7.02 6.88 9.75
N THR A 148 -7.60 7.13 8.57
CA THR A 148 -8.21 6.09 7.72
C THR A 148 -7.16 5.21 7.05
N THR A 149 -5.92 5.71 6.90
CA THR A 149 -4.85 5.10 6.09
C THR A 149 -5.18 4.95 4.59
N VAL A 150 -6.37 5.34 4.15
CA VAL A 150 -6.88 5.14 2.79
C VAL A 150 -6.21 6.08 1.81
N ARG A 151 -5.66 5.51 0.74
CA ARG A 151 -5.23 6.20 -0.48
C ARG A 151 -6.00 5.67 -1.69
N ALA A 152 -7.08 6.33 -2.06
CA ALA A 152 -7.81 6.08 -3.30
C ALA A 152 -7.10 6.81 -4.44
N SER A 153 -6.59 6.07 -5.42
CA SER A 153 -5.79 6.60 -6.53
C SER A 153 -6.25 6.09 -7.88
N VAL A 154 -6.02 6.90 -8.92
CA VAL A 154 -6.16 6.50 -10.33
C VAL A 154 -4.88 6.77 -11.10
N HIS A 155 -4.55 5.87 -12.03
CA HIS A 155 -3.62 6.16 -13.13
C HIS A 155 -4.41 6.79 -14.26
N ILE A 156 -4.21 8.09 -14.51
CA ILE A 156 -5.02 8.87 -15.45
C ILE A 156 -4.17 9.68 -16.42
N LYS A 157 -4.63 9.78 -17.67
CA LYS A 157 -4.05 10.67 -18.69
C LYS A 157 -4.93 11.91 -18.83
N LEU A 158 -4.34 13.08 -18.58
CA LEU A 158 -5.03 14.37 -18.70
C LEU A 158 -4.23 15.30 -19.63
N PRO A 159 -4.04 14.95 -20.92
CA PRO A 159 -3.02 15.57 -21.77
C PRO A 159 -3.09 17.09 -21.86
N LYS A 160 -4.31 17.67 -21.85
CA LYS A 160 -4.51 19.12 -21.88
C LYS A 160 -4.12 19.80 -20.57
N LEU A 161 -4.49 19.21 -19.43
CA LEU A 161 -4.20 19.77 -18.11
C LEU A 161 -2.74 19.53 -17.72
N ALA A 162 -2.22 18.35 -18.05
CA ALA A 162 -0.85 17.93 -17.78
C ALA A 162 0.20 18.61 -18.68
N ALA A 163 -0.21 19.27 -19.77
CA ALA A 163 0.69 20.11 -20.57
C ALA A 163 1.35 21.22 -19.75
N ASN A 164 0.72 21.62 -18.63
CA ASN A 164 1.34 22.44 -17.60
C ASN A 164 1.23 21.71 -16.25
N ARG A 165 2.35 21.13 -15.80
CA ARG A 165 2.43 20.36 -14.54
C ARG A 165 2.01 21.17 -13.32
N GLU A 166 2.46 22.43 -13.22
CA GLU A 166 2.10 23.33 -12.11
C GLU A 166 0.59 23.56 -12.09
N LYS A 167 -0.04 23.72 -13.26
CA LYS A 167 -1.49 23.88 -13.34
C LYS A 167 -2.24 22.62 -12.91
N LEU A 168 -1.73 21.44 -13.29
CA LEU A 168 -2.28 20.16 -12.82
C LEU A 168 -2.22 20.05 -11.29
N GLU A 169 -1.09 20.44 -10.66
CA GLU A 169 -0.95 20.44 -9.21
C GLU A 169 -1.84 21.48 -8.52
N GLU A 170 -1.92 22.69 -9.08
CA GLU A 170 -2.79 23.76 -8.57
C GLU A 170 -4.25 23.30 -8.55
N VAL A 171 -4.72 22.67 -9.64
CA VAL A 171 -6.09 22.15 -9.74
C VAL A 171 -6.29 20.99 -8.76
N ALA A 172 -5.39 20.01 -8.73
CA ALA A 172 -5.46 18.88 -7.80
C ALA A 172 -5.52 19.35 -6.33
N GLY A 173 -4.70 20.35 -5.97
CA GLY A 173 -4.65 20.91 -4.63
C GLY A 173 -5.98 21.50 -4.15
N LYS A 174 -6.76 22.13 -5.05
CA LYS A 174 -8.09 22.66 -4.72
C LYS A 174 -9.08 21.58 -4.26
N TYR A 175 -8.88 20.35 -4.70
CA TYR A 175 -9.70 19.19 -4.32
C TYR A 175 -9.05 18.33 -3.24
N SER A 176 -8.01 18.84 -2.56
CA SER A 176 -7.22 18.06 -1.59
C SER A 176 -6.63 16.78 -2.18
N LEU A 177 -6.26 16.79 -3.47
CA LEU A 177 -5.61 15.70 -4.15
C LEU A 177 -4.08 15.92 -4.21
N GLN A 178 -3.32 14.84 -4.30
CA GLN A 178 -1.89 14.82 -4.56
C GLN A 178 -1.63 14.17 -5.92
N VAL A 179 -0.66 14.71 -6.66
CA VAL A 179 -0.20 14.14 -7.93
C VAL A 179 1.18 13.50 -7.74
N ARG A 180 1.35 12.29 -8.24
CA ARG A 180 2.57 11.48 -8.22
C ARG A 180 2.87 10.97 -9.64
N GLY A 181 4.09 10.48 -9.87
CA GLY A 181 4.44 9.83 -11.13
C GLY A 181 3.89 8.40 -11.23
N THR A 182 4.08 7.76 -12.37
CA THR A 182 3.47 6.45 -12.69
C THR A 182 3.94 5.33 -11.76
N ARG A 183 5.17 5.43 -11.23
CA ARG A 183 5.77 4.46 -10.31
C ARG A 183 5.65 4.88 -8.83
N GLY A 184 4.78 5.84 -8.53
CA GLY A 184 4.47 6.28 -7.17
C GLY A 184 5.22 7.53 -6.73
N GLU A 185 5.53 7.60 -5.43
CA GLU A 185 6.14 8.81 -4.85
C GLU A 185 7.58 9.00 -5.33
N HIS A 186 7.93 10.25 -5.62
CA HIS A 186 9.26 10.65 -6.09
C HIS A 186 9.67 10.07 -7.45
N THR A 187 8.71 9.66 -8.29
CA THR A 187 8.97 9.22 -9.66
C THR A 187 8.35 10.18 -10.68
N GLU A 188 8.86 10.17 -11.91
CA GLU A 188 8.30 10.94 -13.02
C GLU A 188 7.06 10.26 -13.63
N ALA A 189 6.30 11.03 -14.43
CA ALA A 189 5.20 10.50 -15.22
C ALA A 189 5.72 9.81 -16.49
N GLU A 190 5.33 8.55 -16.70
CA GLU A 190 5.64 7.78 -17.89
C GLU A 190 4.45 7.81 -18.87
N GLY A 191 4.68 8.19 -20.13
CA GLY A 191 3.64 8.20 -21.16
C GLY A 191 2.44 9.13 -20.88
N GLY A 192 2.66 10.19 -20.09
CA GLY A 192 1.63 11.15 -19.68
C GLY A 192 0.61 10.60 -18.68
N VAL A 193 0.92 9.48 -18.03
CA VAL A 193 0.12 8.89 -16.95
C VAL A 193 0.54 9.49 -15.62
N TYR A 194 -0.43 9.93 -14.82
CA TYR A 194 -0.20 10.43 -13.46
C TYR A 194 -0.98 9.57 -12.47
N ASP A 195 -0.40 9.37 -11.29
CA ASP A 195 -1.10 8.87 -10.12
C ASP A 195 -1.71 10.07 -9.38
N ILE A 196 -3.05 10.14 -9.36
CA ILE A 196 -3.79 11.19 -8.64
C ILE A 196 -4.60 10.53 -7.53
N SER A 197 -4.45 11.05 -6.31
CA SER A 197 -5.09 10.46 -5.11
C SER A 197 -5.47 11.48 -4.05
N ASN A 198 -6.35 11.09 -3.11
CA ASN A 198 -6.63 11.90 -1.93
C ASN A 198 -5.35 12.12 -1.08
N LYS A 199 -5.07 13.39 -0.75
CA LYS A 199 -3.93 13.78 0.09
C LYS A 199 -4.22 13.59 1.57
N ARG A 200 -5.47 13.83 1.99
CA ARG A 200 -5.89 13.76 3.39
C ARG A 200 -6.29 12.33 3.77
N ARG A 201 -5.85 11.88 4.95
CA ARG A 201 -6.21 10.57 5.54
C ARG A 201 -6.71 10.65 6.99
N MET A 202 -6.37 11.71 7.72
CA MET A 202 -6.75 11.90 9.12
C MET A 202 -7.77 13.03 9.28
N GLY A 203 -8.69 12.86 10.24
CA GLY A 203 -9.75 13.83 10.53
C GLY A 203 -10.92 13.79 9.55
N LEU A 204 -11.14 12.64 8.93
CA LEU A 204 -12.25 12.31 8.03
C LEU A 204 -12.47 10.79 8.07
N THR A 205 -13.64 10.34 7.65
CA THR A 205 -13.97 8.90 7.52
C THR A 205 -13.40 8.31 6.22
N GLU A 206 -13.33 6.98 6.14
CA GLU A 206 -12.92 6.26 4.92
C GLU A 206 -13.82 6.63 3.73
N PHE A 207 -15.14 6.80 3.98
CA PHE A 207 -16.11 7.24 2.98
C PHE A 207 -15.86 8.67 2.47
N GLN A 208 -15.38 9.58 3.33
CA GLN A 208 -15.03 10.95 2.92
C GLN A 208 -13.67 11.01 2.21
N ALA A 209 -12.81 10.00 2.42
CA ALA A 209 -11.48 9.95 1.83
C ALA A 209 -11.49 9.38 0.40
N VAL A 210 -12.43 8.47 0.09
CA VAL A 210 -12.63 7.86 -1.23
C VAL A 210 -13.48 8.75 -2.15
#